data_AF-A0A822CF77-F1
#
_entry.id   AF-A0A822CF77-F1
#
_cell.length_a   1.000
_cell.length_b   1.000
_cell.length_c   1.000
_cell.angle_alpha   90.00
_cell.angle_beta   90.00
_cell.angle_gamma   90.00
#
_symmetry.space_group_name_H-M   'P 1'
#
loop_
_entity.id
_entity.type
_entity.pdbx_description
1 polymer ?
#
loop_
_entity_poly.entity_id
_entity_poly.type
_entity_poly.pdbx_seq_one_letter_code
_entity_poly.pdbx_strand_id
1 'polypeptide(L)'
;MCRPGVLPTSESVCFELLGFDILIDKKLKPWILEVNRCPSFDVNRQIEFDIKIKLLYETFDLLRFRSSDRKKSIDIEKTEAQRRLYSNIGKDTNDQTNELNKM
;
A
#
# COMPACT_ATOMS: atom_id res chain seq x y z
N MET A 1 10.51 10.37 4.67
CA MET A 1 10.11 11.53 3.85
C MET A 1 8.80 11.33 3.09
N CYS A 2 8.49 10.15 2.53
CA CYS A 2 7.25 9.97 1.74
C CYS A 2 5.97 9.66 2.57
N ARG A 3 6.10 9.22 3.82
CA ARG A 3 4.97 8.99 4.75
C ARG A 3 5.29 9.47 6.16
N PRO A 4 5.23 10.79 6.42
CA PRO A 4 5.41 11.31 7.77
C PRO A 4 4.23 10.88 8.68
N GLY A 5 4.52 10.50 9.93
CA GLY A 5 3.50 10.22 10.94
C GLY A 5 2.82 8.85 10.88
N VAL A 6 3.32 7.92 10.06
CA VAL A 6 2.82 6.53 10.02
C VAL A 6 3.40 5.72 11.17
N LEU A 7 2.59 4.87 11.81
CA LEU A 7 3.05 4.01 12.89
C LEU A 7 4.00 2.93 12.33
N PRO A 8 5.04 2.51 13.09
CA PRO A 8 5.97 1.48 12.64
C PRO A 8 5.32 0.14 12.28
N THR A 9 4.13 -0.13 12.83
CA THR A 9 3.37 -1.37 12.62
C THR A 9 2.36 -1.27 11.47
N SER A 10 2.22 -0.10 10.84
CA SER A 10 1.32 0.06 9.70
C SER A 10 1.81 -0.70 8.49
N GLU A 11 0.89 -1.32 7.75
CA GLU A 11 1.20 -2.03 6.52
C GLU A 11 1.80 -1.09 5.45
N SER A 12 2.63 -1.67 4.59
CA SER A 12 3.18 -0.94 3.44
C SER A 12 2.07 -0.55 2.48
N VAL A 13 2.14 0.66 1.94
CA VAL A 13 1.27 1.12 0.83
C VAL A 13 1.89 0.91 -0.54
N CYS A 14 3.14 0.47 -0.57
CA CYS A 14 3.86 0.21 -1.80
C CYS A 14 4.24 -1.27 -1.84
N PHE A 15 4.12 -1.86 -3.02
CA PHE A 15 4.69 -3.15 -3.36
C PHE A 15 5.35 -3.01 -4.72
N GLU A 16 6.19 -3.98 -5.07
CA GLU A 16 6.86 -3.97 -6.35
C GLU A 16 7.21 -5.38 -6.82
N LEU A 17 7.04 -5.62 -8.10
CA LEU A 17 7.45 -6.83 -8.79
C LEU A 17 8.76 -6.55 -9.53
N LEU A 18 9.82 -7.23 -9.14
CA LEU A 18 11.15 -7.10 -9.72
C LEU A 18 11.42 -8.27 -10.67
N GLY A 19 11.94 -7.97 -11.86
CA GLY A 19 12.50 -8.96 -12.76
C GLY A 19 13.99 -9.15 -12.48
N PHE A 20 14.42 -10.38 -12.19
CA PHE A 20 15.83 -10.71 -12.01
C PHE A 20 16.36 -11.47 -13.21
N ASP A 21 17.39 -10.91 -13.85
CA ASP A 21 18.08 -11.55 -14.95
C ASP A 21 19.27 -12.32 -14.38
N ILE A 22 19.17 -13.65 -14.41
CA ILE A 22 20.13 -14.54 -13.76
C ILE A 22 20.84 -15.38 -14.83
N LEU A 23 22.17 -15.33 -14.82
CA LEU A 23 23.02 -16.20 -15.61
C LEU A 23 23.49 -17.39 -14.78
N ILE A 24 23.33 -18.61 -15.31
CA ILE A 24 23.79 -19.84 -14.66
C ILE A 24 25.09 -20.31 -15.33
N ASP A 25 26.16 -20.49 -14.55
CA ASP A 25 27.44 -20.97 -15.08
C ASP A 25 27.53 -22.50 -15.18
N LYS A 26 28.65 -23.02 -15.71
CA LYS A 26 28.90 -24.46 -15.88
C LYS A 26 28.94 -25.27 -14.58
N LYS A 27 29.12 -24.60 -13.43
CA LYS A 27 29.08 -25.21 -12.10
C LYS A 27 27.70 -25.03 -11.44
N LEU A 28 26.69 -24.62 -12.20
CA LEU A 28 25.34 -24.30 -11.75
C LEU A 28 25.29 -23.17 -10.70
N LYS A 29 26.30 -22.29 -10.70
CA LYS A 29 26.27 -21.10 -9.83
C LYS A 29 25.46 -19.99 -10.50
N PRO A 30 24.46 -19.41 -9.81
CA PRO A 30 23.71 -18.27 -10.31
C PRO A 30 24.49 -16.96 -10.13
N TRP A 31 24.43 -16.11 -11.14
CA TRP A 31 25.00 -14.77 -11.16
C TRP A 31 23.92 -13.78 -11.56
N ILE A 32 23.67 -12.76 -10.72
CA ILE A 32 22.74 -11.69 -11.05
C ILE A 32 23.40 -10.77 -12.08
N LEU A 33 22.75 -10.56 -13.20
CA LEU A 33 23.18 -9.61 -14.23
C LEU A 33 22.58 -8.24 -13.95
N GLU A 34 21.27 -8.18 -13.78
CA GLU A 34 20.54 -6.95 -13.50
C GLU A 34 19.24 -7.20 -12.73
N VAL A 35 18.67 -6.10 -12.23
CA VAL A 35 17.38 -6.07 -11.55
C VAL A 35 16.50 -5.04 -12.23
N ASN A 36 15.44 -5.50 -12.87
CA ASN A 36 14.49 -4.68 -13.60
C ASN A 36 13.32 -4.28 -12.71
N ARG A 37 13.13 -2.96 -12.54
CA ARG A 37 12.00 -2.35 -11.80
C ARG A 37 10.70 -2.37 -12.61
N CYS A 38 10.80 -2.64 -13.92
CA CYS A 38 9.68 -2.72 -14.85
C CYS A 38 9.87 -3.94 -15.79
N PRO A 39 9.67 -5.17 -15.29
CA PRO A 39 9.71 -6.35 -16.15
C PRO A 39 8.56 -6.32 -17.17
N SER A 40 8.78 -6.86 -18.38
CA SER A 40 7.72 -6.90 -19.41
C SER A 40 6.60 -7.86 -19.01
N PHE A 41 5.36 -7.35 -19.08
CA PHE A 41 4.14 -8.15 -18.94
C PHE A 41 3.44 -8.44 -20.28
N ASP A 42 4.09 -8.12 -21.40
CA ASP A 42 3.55 -8.42 -22.73
C ASP A 42 3.46 -9.94 -22.91
N VAL A 43 2.38 -10.39 -23.54
CA VAL A 43 2.10 -11.81 -23.76
C VAL A 43 1.99 -12.04 -25.25
N ASN A 44 2.95 -12.78 -25.80
CA ASN A 44 3.00 -13.17 -27.20
C ASN A 44 2.84 -14.69 -27.38
N ARG A 45 3.00 -15.47 -26.30
CA ARG A 45 2.86 -16.94 -26.29
C ARG A 45 2.01 -17.41 -25.11
N GLN A 46 1.35 -18.56 -25.27
CA GLN A 46 0.53 -19.15 -24.19
C GLN A 46 1.33 -19.40 -22.91
N ILE A 47 2.58 -19.86 -23.02
CA ILE A 47 3.45 -20.06 -21.86
C ILE A 47 3.72 -18.77 -21.08
N GLU A 48 3.85 -17.63 -21.77
CA GLU A 48 4.04 -16.34 -21.13
C GLU A 48 2.76 -15.90 -20.41
N PHE A 49 1.59 -16.18 -21.01
CA PHE A 49 0.30 -15.94 -20.37
C PHE A 49 0.21 -16.72 -19.05
N ASP A 50 0.42 -18.04 -19.10
CA ASP A 50 0.24 -18.93 -17.96
C ASP A 50 1.16 -18.55 -16.80
N ILE A 51 2.40 -18.14 -17.09
CA ILE A 51 3.37 -17.72 -16.07
C ILE A 51 3.05 -16.31 -15.55
N LYS A 52 2.93 -15.31 -16.45
CA LYS A 52 2.83 -13.90 -16.06
C LYS A 52 1.50 -13.58 -15.38
N ILE A 53 0.40 -14.16 -15.87
CA ILE A 53 -0.92 -13.96 -15.26
C ILE A 53 -0.97 -14.62 -13.88
N LYS A 54 -0.46 -15.85 -13.75
CA LYS A 54 -0.40 -16.53 -12.46
C LYS A 54 0.45 -15.74 -11.44
N LEU A 55 1.61 -15.24 -11.85
CA LEU A 55 2.46 -14.37 -11.02
C LEU A 55 1.68 -13.16 -10.49
N LEU A 56 0.91 -12.48 -11.35
CA LEU A 56 0.11 -11.31 -10.94
C LEU A 56 -0.99 -11.70 -9.95
N TYR A 57 -1.73 -12.79 -10.22
CA TYR A 57 -2.78 -13.27 -9.32
C TYR A 57 -2.23 -13.62 -7.94
N GLU A 58 -1.15 -14.41 -7.88
CA GLU A 58 -0.50 -14.79 -6.62
C GLU A 58 0.06 -13.57 -5.88
N THR A 59 0.58 -12.57 -6.61
CA THR A 59 1.03 -11.31 -6.00
C THR A 59 -0.12 -10.57 -5.33
N PHE A 60 -1.25 -10.41 -5.99
CA PHE A 60 -2.41 -9.71 -5.40
C PHE A 60 -3.03 -10.47 -4.22
N ASP A 61 -3.03 -11.81 -4.28
CA ASP A 61 -3.48 -12.65 -3.18
C ASP A 61 -2.57 -12.51 -1.95
N LEU A 62 -1.25 -12.52 -2.14
CA LEU A 62 -0.25 -12.29 -1.08
C LEU A 62 -0.41 -10.91 -0.44
N LEU A 63 -0.69 -9.88 -1.25
CA LEU A 63 -0.97 -8.52 -0.76
C LEU A 63 -2.33 -8.40 -0.08
N ARG A 64 -3.15 -9.46 -0.08
CA ARG A 64 -4.52 -9.50 0.44
C ARG A 64 -5.40 -8.40 -0.16
N PHE A 65 -5.18 -8.06 -1.43
CA PHE A 65 -5.91 -6.99 -2.08
C PHE A 65 -7.36 -7.43 -2.36
N ARG A 66 -8.32 -6.88 -1.60
CA ARG A 66 -9.74 -7.19 -1.76
C ARG A 66 -10.43 -6.04 -2.47
N SER A 67 -11.41 -6.37 -3.31
CA SER A 67 -12.27 -5.37 -3.97
C SER A 67 -12.95 -4.43 -2.97
N SER A 68 -13.23 -4.91 -1.76
CA SER A 68 -13.81 -4.12 -0.65
C SER A 68 -12.90 -3.03 -0.11
N ASP A 69 -11.57 -3.14 -0.30
CA ASP A 69 -10.61 -2.27 0.38
C ASP A 69 -10.69 -0.84 -0.12
N ARG A 70 -11.03 -0.65 -1.41
CA ARG A 70 -11.34 0.68 -1.95
C ARG A 70 -12.45 1.37 -1.16
N LYS A 71 -13.57 0.68 -0.94
CA LYS A 71 -14.71 1.24 -0.21
C LYS A 71 -14.34 1.56 1.23
N LYS A 72 -13.66 0.63 1.91
CA LYS A 72 -13.17 0.84 3.29
C LYS A 72 -12.24 2.04 3.38
N SER A 73 -11.27 2.18 2.48
CA SER A 73 -10.34 3.31 2.48
C SER A 73 -11.06 4.65 2.31
N ILE A 74 -12.04 4.72 1.40
CA ILE A 74 -12.87 5.92 1.21
C ILE A 74 -13.67 6.25 2.47
N ASP A 75 -14.28 5.25 3.11
CA ASP A 75 -15.09 5.45 4.32
C ASP A 75 -14.21 5.88 5.51
N ILE A 76 -13.00 5.34 5.63
CA ILE A 76 -11.99 5.77 6.61
C ILE A 76 -11.60 7.22 6.35
N GLU A 77 -11.26 7.57 5.10
CA GLU A 77 -10.87 8.94 4.73
C GLU A 77 -11.97 9.96 5.03
N LYS A 78 -13.23 9.64 4.71
CA LYS A 78 -14.39 10.47 5.06
C LYS A 78 -14.52 10.67 6.57
N THR A 79 -14.39 9.59 7.34
CA THR A 79 -14.49 9.63 8.80
C THR A 79 -13.36 10.48 9.40
N GLU A 80 -12.14 10.34 8.88
CA GLU A 80 -11.01 11.15 9.32
C GLU A 80 -11.16 12.63 8.94
N ALA A 81 -11.63 12.93 7.74
CA ALA A 81 -11.91 14.30 7.31
C ALA A 81 -12.96 14.95 8.21
N GLN A 82 -14.04 14.22 8.51
CA GLN A 82 -15.06 14.66 9.46
C GLN A 82 -14.45 14.89 10.86
N ARG A 83 -13.64 13.96 11.36
CA ARG A 83 -12.94 14.13 12.66
C ARG A 83 -12.09 15.39 12.67
N ARG A 84 -11.34 15.68 11.61
CA ARG A 84 -10.47 16.88 11.50
C ARG A 84 -11.29 18.17 11.47
N LEU A 85 -12.44 18.17 10.79
CA LEU A 85 -13.34 19.33 10.74
C LEU A 85 -13.97 19.64 12.10
N TYR A 86 -14.41 18.60 12.81
CA TYR A 86 -15.19 18.77 14.04
C TYR A 86 -14.35 18.68 15.34
N SER A 87 -13.05 18.33 15.31
CA SER A 87 -12.24 18.20 16.53
C SER A 87 -11.99 19.50 17.30
N ASN A 88 -12.17 20.66 16.66
CA ASN A 88 -11.95 21.97 17.30
C ASN A 88 -13.24 22.56 17.90
N ILE A 89 -14.42 22.13 17.45
CA ILE A 89 -15.71 22.70 17.88
C ILE A 89 -16.05 22.32 19.34
N GLY A 90 -15.59 21.16 19.81
CA GLY A 90 -15.79 20.70 21.18
C GLY A 90 -14.80 21.27 22.21
N LYS A 91 -13.76 22.02 21.78
CA LYS A 91 -12.83 22.69 22.70
C LYS A 91 -13.36 24.06 23.11
N ASP A 92 -13.86 24.84 22.16
CA ASP A 92 -14.43 26.17 22.44
C ASP A 92 -15.68 26.11 23.34
N THR A 93 -16.49 25.05 23.25
CA THR A 93 -17.68 24.89 24.11
C THR A 93 -17.34 24.54 25.56
N ASN A 94 -16.28 23.77 25.80
CA ASN A 94 -15.81 23.42 27.15
C ASN A 94 -15.04 24.57 27.83
N ASP A 95 -14.35 25.41 27.06
CA ASP A 95 -13.68 26.59 27.62
C ASP A 95 -14.69 27.66 28.05
N GLN A 96 -15.78 27.85 27.30
CA GLN A 96 -16.87 28.76 27.71
C GLN A 96 -17.69 28.25 28.91
N THR A 97 -17.96 26.95 29.01
CA THR A 97 -18.67 26.39 30.19
C THR A 97 -17.81 26.41 31.45
N ASN A 98 -16.49 26.31 31.34
CA ASN A 98 -15.59 26.44 32.49
C ASN A 98 -15.42 27.88 32.98
N GLU A 99 -15.54 28.89 32.10
CA GLU A 99 -15.58 30.30 32.53
C GLU A 99 -16.92 30.71 33.15
N LEU A 100 -18.05 30.23 32.63
CA LEU A 100 -19.38 30.48 33.21
C LEU A 100 -19.58 29.84 34.59
N ASN A 101 -18.94 28.70 34.86
CA ASN A 101 -18.97 28.04 36.17
C ASN A 101 -17.97 28.62 37.19
N LYS A 102 -17.25 29.70 36.82
CA LYS A 102 -16.27 30.39 37.67
C LYS A 102 -16.74 31.78 38.12
N MET A 103 -17.94 32.19 37.74
CA MET A 103 -18.72 33.31 38.29
C MET A 103 -19.75 32.78 39.29
#